data_AF-A0A2A4KFZ2-F1
#
_entry.id   AF-A0A2A4KFZ2-F1
#
_cell.length_a   1.000
_cell.length_b   1.000
_cell.length_c   1.000
_cell.angle_alpha   90.00
_cell.angle_beta   90.00
_cell.angle_gamma   90.00
#
_symmetry.space_group_name_H-M   'P 1'
#
loop_
_entity.id
_entity.type
_entity.pdbx_description
1 polymer ?
#
loop_
_entity_poly.entity_id
_entity_poly.type
_entity_poly.pdbx_seq_one_letter_code
_entity_poly.pdbx_strand_id
1 'polypeptide(L)'
;EAARTVRLARAEAEAARETGAARAEAQARWLRVHGEVDPATLHALAATRLAENLPRIESLTLSPDVLTGLLTKLGRPDGGPGA
;
A
#
# COMPACT_ATOMS: atom_id res chain seq x y z
N GLU A 1 31.66 -1.90 -21.85
CA GLU A 1 30.90 -1.96 -20.57
C GLU A 1 29.53 -1.30 -20.64
N ALA A 2 29.38 -0.10 -21.20
CA ALA A 2 28.10 0.63 -21.32
C ALA A 2 26.93 -0.21 -21.90
N ALA A 3 27.16 -0.99 -22.96
CA ALA A 3 26.11 -1.86 -23.55
C ALA A 3 25.62 -2.97 -22.61
N ARG A 4 26.45 -3.45 -21.67
CA ARG A 4 26.06 -4.44 -20.67
C ARG A 4 25.19 -3.79 -19.59
N THR A 5 25.57 -2.60 -19.13
CA THR A 5 24.83 -1.82 -18.14
C THR A 5 23.44 -1.45 -18.65
N VAL A 6 23.33 -0.99 -19.90
CA VAL A 6 22.03 -0.66 -20.52
C VAL A 6 21.12 -1.89 -20.63
N ARG A 7 21.66 -3.06 -20.96
CA ARG A 7 20.88 -4.31 -21.02
C ARG A 7 20.39 -4.75 -19.64
N LEU A 8 21.22 -4.62 -18.61
CA LEU A 8 20.85 -4.97 -17.25
C LEU A 8 19.75 -4.03 -16.72
N ALA A 9 19.94 -2.72 -16.88
CA ALA A 9 18.95 -1.72 -16.47
C ALA A 9 17.60 -1.91 -17.17
N ARG A 10 17.60 -2.30 -18.44
CA ARG A 10 16.37 -2.61 -19.19
C ARG A 10 15.68 -3.88 -18.68
N ALA A 11 16.44 -4.91 -18.32
CA ALA A 11 15.89 -6.13 -17.75
C ALA A 11 15.29 -5.90 -16.36
N GLU A 12 15.94 -5.09 -15.51
CA GLU A 12 15.43 -4.70 -14.20
C GLU A 12 14.14 -3.87 -14.31
N ALA A 13 14.08 -2.93 -15.26
CA ALA A 13 12.89 -2.16 -15.53
C ALA A 13 11.72 -3.04 -16.03
N GLU A 14 11.99 -4.04 -16.87
CA GLU A 14 10.97 -4.97 -17.32
C GLU A 14 10.44 -5.85 -16.17
N ALA A 15 11.35 -6.42 -15.38
CA ALA A 15 10.99 -7.21 -14.21
C ALA A 15 10.15 -6.39 -13.21
N ALA A 16 10.53 -5.13 -12.95
CA ALA A 16 9.76 -4.24 -12.10
C ALA A 16 8.36 -3.95 -12.66
N ARG A 17 8.23 -3.77 -13.98
CA ARG A 17 6.93 -3.56 -14.64
C ARG A 17 6.03 -4.79 -14.58
N GLU A 18 6.55 -5.97 -14.88
CA GLU A 18 5.81 -7.23 -14.81
C GLU A 18 5.34 -7.52 -13.38
N THR A 19 6.23 -7.35 -12.41
CA THR A 19 5.91 -7.57 -10.98
C THR A 19 4.89 -6.53 -10.49
N GLY A 20 5.03 -5.28 -10.92
CA GLY A 20 4.08 -4.20 -10.62
C GLY A 20 2.70 -4.48 -11.20
N ALA A 21 2.62 -4.91 -12.46
CA ALA A 21 1.37 -5.26 -13.13
C ALA A 21 0.66 -6.43 -12.43
N ALA A 22 1.41 -7.49 -12.09
CA ALA A 22 0.86 -8.63 -11.35
C ALA A 22 0.31 -8.22 -9.98
N ARG A 23 1.02 -7.35 -9.25
CA ARG A 23 0.57 -6.82 -7.95
C ARG A 23 -0.67 -5.95 -8.08
N ALA A 24 -0.71 -5.07 -9.08
CA ALA A 24 -1.84 -4.20 -9.35
C ALA A 24 -3.10 -5.02 -9.69
N GLU A 25 -2.94 -6.07 -10.51
CA GLU A 25 -4.04 -6.95 -10.86
C GLU A 25 -4.58 -7.74 -9.66
N ALA A 26 -3.69 -8.28 -8.83
CA ALA A 26 -4.07 -8.95 -7.59
C ALA A 26 -4.85 -8.01 -6.64
N GLN A 27 -4.39 -6.77 -6.51
CA GLN A 27 -5.04 -5.76 -5.67
C GLN A 27 -6.40 -5.33 -6.25
N ALA A 28 -6.50 -5.16 -7.57
CA ALA A 28 -7.76 -4.84 -8.25
C ALA A 28 -8.79 -5.97 -8.15
N ARG A 29 -8.35 -7.23 -8.19
CA ARG A 29 -9.20 -8.40 -7.96
C ARG A 29 -9.69 -8.43 -6.50
N TRP A 30 -8.80 -8.20 -5.54
CA TRP A 30 -9.16 -8.12 -4.12
C TRP A 30 -10.16 -7.00 -3.84
N LEU A 31 -9.92 -5.80 -4.38
CA LEU A 31 -10.84 -4.65 -4.25
C LEU A 31 -12.20 -4.92 -4.87
N ARG A 32 -12.27 -5.60 -6.03
CA ARG A 32 -13.55 -6.00 -6.64
C ARG A 32 -14.35 -6.95 -5.76
N VAL A 33 -13.69 -7.95 -5.17
CA VAL A 33 -14.34 -8.91 -4.28
C VAL A 33 -14.87 -8.25 -3.01
N HIS A 34 -14.23 -7.17 -2.56
CA HIS A 34 -14.62 -6.44 -1.34
C HIS A 34 -15.38 -5.13 -1.63
N GLY A 35 -15.68 -4.81 -2.89
CA GLY A 35 -16.31 -3.55 -3.28
C GLY A 35 -17.78 -3.44 -2.89
N GLU A 36 -18.43 -4.57 -2.65
CA GLU A 36 -19.81 -4.64 -2.14
C GLU A 36 -19.87 -4.64 -0.61
N VAL A 37 -18.72 -4.67 0.07
CA VAL A 37 -18.65 -4.63 1.53
C VAL A 37 -18.79 -3.18 1.99
N ASP A 38 -19.65 -2.96 2.98
CA ASP A 38 -19.83 -1.64 3.61
C ASP A 38 -18.46 -1.08 4.09
N PRO A 39 -18.08 0.15 3.69
CA PRO A 39 -16.87 0.82 4.15
C PRO A 39 -16.68 0.78 5.67
N ALA A 40 -17.76 0.85 6.45
CA ALA A 40 -17.66 0.76 7.91
C ALA A 40 -17.13 -0.62 8.37
N THR A 41 -17.50 -1.69 7.68
CA THR A 41 -17.02 -3.06 7.96
C THR A 41 -15.54 -3.22 7.59
N LEU A 42 -15.12 -2.67 6.46
CA LEU A 42 -13.71 -2.69 6.05
C LEU A 42 -12.82 -1.91 7.02
N HIS A 43 -13.28 -0.75 7.49
CA HIS A 43 -12.59 0.03 8.51
C HIS A 43 -12.54 -0.69 9.86
N ALA A 44 -13.59 -1.39 10.26
CA ALA A 44 -13.60 -2.19 11.49
C ALA A 44 -12.57 -3.33 11.43
N LEU A 45 -12.48 -4.05 10.30
CA LEU A 45 -11.48 -5.11 10.10
C LEU A 45 -10.04 -4.57 10.07
N ALA A 46 -9.81 -3.40 9.46
CA ALA A 46 -8.53 -2.71 9.52
C ALA A 46 -8.20 -2.29 10.97
N ALA A 47 -9.22 -1.77 11.68
CA ALA A 47 -9.31 -1.58 13.12
C ALA A 47 -8.68 -2.73 13.92
N THR A 48 -9.30 -3.90 13.77
CA THR A 48 -8.92 -5.13 14.47
C THR A 48 -7.51 -5.58 14.10
N ARG A 49 -7.14 -5.59 12.82
CA ARG A 49 -5.79 -5.99 12.42
C ARG A 49 -4.71 -5.06 12.94
N LEU A 50 -4.99 -3.75 13.01
CA LEU A 50 -4.08 -2.79 13.61
C LEU A 50 -3.90 -3.10 15.11
N ALA A 51 -4.99 -3.38 15.83
CA ALA A 51 -4.94 -3.79 17.23
C ALA A 51 -4.14 -5.09 17.45
N GLU A 52 -4.25 -6.05 16.55
CA GLU A 52 -3.51 -7.32 16.62
C GLU A 52 -2.01 -7.16 16.33
N ASN A 53 -1.62 -6.21 15.48
CA ASN A 53 -0.23 -5.95 15.11
C ASN A 53 0.44 -4.85 15.96
N LEU A 54 -0.29 -4.25 16.89
CA LEU A 54 0.27 -3.26 17.81
C LEU A 54 1.17 -3.97 18.84
N PRO A 55 2.39 -3.47 19.09
CA PRO A 55 3.20 -3.95 20.20
C PRO A 55 2.39 -3.82 21.49
N ARG A 56 2.57 -4.74 22.46
CA ARG A 56 1.87 -4.64 23.75
C ARG A 56 2.34 -3.38 24.49
N ILE A 57 1.64 -2.28 24.30
CA ILE A 57 1.77 -1.04 25.06
C ILE A 57 0.46 -0.83 25.82
N GLU A 58 0.53 -0.57 27.12
CA GLU A 58 -0.64 -0.44 27.99
C GLU A 58 -1.56 0.72 27.57
N SER A 59 -1.03 1.74 26.89
CA SER A 59 -1.75 2.91 26.43
C SER A 59 -1.14 3.47 25.15
N LEU A 60 -1.95 3.58 24.10
CA LEU A 60 -1.60 4.30 22.87
C LEU A 60 -2.47 5.56 22.78
N THR A 61 -1.88 6.72 23.06
CA THR A 61 -2.55 8.01 22.88
C THR A 61 -2.41 8.44 21.41
N LEU A 62 -3.47 8.20 20.63
CA LEU A 62 -3.59 8.74 19.28
C LEU A 62 -4.15 10.16 19.35
N SER A 63 -3.34 11.15 18.96
CA SER A 63 -3.86 12.51 18.75
C SER A 63 -4.58 12.61 17.40
N PRO A 64 -5.67 13.38 17.30
CA PRO A 64 -6.44 13.52 16.06
C PRO A 64 -5.60 13.99 14.86
N ASP A 65 -4.61 14.84 15.09
CA ASP A 65 -3.73 15.36 14.03
C ASP A 65 -2.79 14.28 13.49
N VAL A 66 -2.26 13.43 14.37
CA VAL A 66 -1.40 12.30 13.96
C VAL A 66 -2.23 11.25 13.24
N LEU A 67 -3.45 10.96 13.71
CA LEU A 67 -4.37 10.06 13.02
C LEU A 67 -4.73 10.59 11.62
N THR A 68 -5.05 11.88 11.49
CA THR A 68 -5.39 12.52 10.21
C THR A 68 -4.19 12.51 9.26
N GLY A 69 -2.98 12.80 9.75
CA GLY A 69 -1.75 12.71 8.98
C GLY A 69 -1.44 11.29 8.49
N LEU A 70 -1.69 10.28 9.34
CA LEU A 70 -1.52 8.87 8.98
C LEU A 70 -2.56 8.43 7.94
N LEU A 71 -3.83 8.78 8.11
CA LEU A 71 -4.90 8.50 7.14
C LEU A 71 -4.63 9.17 5.79
N THR A 72 -4.10 10.39 5.80
CA THR A 72 -3.71 11.11 4.58
C THR A 72 -2.56 10.43 3.86
N LYS A 73 -1.57 9.89 4.59
CA LYS A 73 -0.48 9.09 4.00
C LYS A 73 -0.98 7.77 3.43
N LEU A 74 -1.89 7.08 4.15
CA LEU A 74 -2.41 5.78 3.72
C LEU A 74 -3.42 5.89 2.57
N GLY A 75 -4.17 6.99 2.51
CA GLY A 75 -5.10 7.31 1.42
C GLY A 75 -4.43 7.90 0.18
N ARG A 76 -3.13 8.20 0.24
CA ARG A 76 -2.36 8.62 -0.94
C ARG A 76 -1.96 7.35 -1.71
N PRO A 77 -2.46 7.12 -2.92
CA PRO A 77 -1.89 6.08 -3.79
C PRO A 77 -0.42 6.46 -4.02
N ASP A 78 0.49 5.52 -3.79
CA ASP A 78 1.93 5.69 -4.05
C ASP A 78 2.16 5.91 -5.56
N GLY A 79 1.99 7.15 -5.99
CA GLY A 79 2.29 7.66 -7.31
C GLY A 79 3.23 8.84 -7.18
N GLY A 80 4.52 8.57 -7.32
CA GLY A 80 5.56 9.57 -7.58
C GLY A 80 6.75 8.91 -8.27
N PRO A 81 7.58 9.66 -9.05
CA PRO A 81 7.77 11.12 -8.95
C PRO A 81 7.78 11.87 -10.30
N GLY A 82 7.65 13.21 -10.26
CA GLY A 82 8.12 14.08 -11.34
C GLY A 82 7.24 15.27 -11.69
N ALA A 83 7.42 16.37 -10.97
CA ALA A 83 7.47 17.72 -11.55
C ALA A 83 8.91 18.22 -11.39
#